data_AF-A0A9D3WI34-F1
#
_entry.id   AF-A0A9D3WI34-F1
#
_cell.length_a   1.000
_cell.length_b   1.000
_cell.length_c   1.000
_cell.angle_alpha   90.00
_cell.angle_beta   90.00
_cell.angle_gamma   90.00
#
_symmetry.space_group_name_H-M   'P 1'
#
loop_
_entity.id
_entity.type
_entity.pdbx_description
1 polymer ?
#
loop_
_entity_poly.entity_id
_entity_poly.type
_entity_poly.pdbx_seq_one_letter_code
_entity_poly.pdbx_strand_id
1 'polypeptide(L)'
;MSYVDDVYKIEYTYNVWRHIFPPVPDKRKWSSVSPAPFKLLPDRELCRKPNGRPYSSRICNNMDIEETTNQQKLCGWCRNSGHTSRSCPNRNG
;
A
#
# COMPACT_ATOMS: atom_id res chain seq x y z
N MET A 1 -20.62 -29.43 31.36
CA MET A 1 -20.86 -28.46 30.27
C MET A 1 -19.53 -27.85 29.91
N SER A 2 -19.12 -27.96 28.65
CA SER A 2 -17.91 -27.29 28.13
C SER A 2 -18.15 -25.78 28.12
N TYR A 3 -17.15 -25.00 28.53
CA TYR A 3 -17.20 -23.52 28.46
C TYR A 3 -17.25 -23.01 27.01
N VAL A 4 -16.74 -23.81 26.07
CA VAL A 4 -16.68 -23.48 24.64
C VAL A 4 -17.63 -24.40 23.88
N ASP A 5 -18.52 -23.81 23.09
CA ASP A 5 -19.41 -24.54 22.18
C ASP A 5 -18.59 -25.26 21.09
N ASP A 6 -19.04 -26.45 20.70
CA ASP A 6 -18.39 -27.27 19.68
C ASP A 6 -18.25 -26.55 18.34
N VAL A 7 -19.12 -25.58 18.02
CA VAL A 7 -19.02 -24.80 16.77
C VAL A 7 -17.74 -23.96 16.68
N TYR A 8 -17.11 -23.64 17.81
CA TYR A 8 -15.85 -22.90 17.88
C TYR A 8 -14.62 -23.82 17.86
N LYS A 9 -14.80 -25.14 17.82
CA LYS A 9 -13.68 -26.07 17.66
C LYS A 9 -13.18 -26.04 16.22
N ILE A 10 -11.86 -26.07 16.07
CA ILE A 10 -11.20 -25.99 14.76
C ILE A 10 -11.65 -27.10 13.80
N GLU A 11 -11.98 -28.29 14.32
CA GLU A 11 -12.50 -29.41 13.53
C GLU A 11 -13.84 -29.07 12.89
N TYR A 12 -14.74 -28.42 13.64
CA TYR A 12 -16.03 -27.99 13.14
C TYR A 12 -15.87 -26.90 12.09
N THR A 13 -15.04 -25.90 12.38
CA THR A 13 -14.73 -24.81 11.44
C THR A 13 -14.12 -25.38 10.15
N TYR A 14 -13.15 -26.29 10.26
CA TYR A 14 -12.55 -26.97 9.12
C TYR A 14 -13.60 -27.71 8.28
N ASN A 15 -14.47 -28.50 8.90
CA ASN A 15 -15.50 -29.25 8.18
C ASN A 15 -16.49 -28.37 7.44
N VAL A 16 -16.84 -27.20 8.00
CA VAL A 16 -17.68 -26.21 7.33
C VAL A 16 -16.94 -25.59 6.14
N TRP A 17 -15.68 -25.19 6.29
CA TRP A 17 -14.99 -24.39 5.27
C TRP A 17 -14.20 -25.19 4.23
N ARG A 18 -13.91 -26.49 4.46
CA ARG A 18 -13.06 -27.31 3.58
C ARG A 18 -13.50 -27.38 2.11
N HIS A 19 -14.79 -27.19 1.84
CA HIS A 19 -15.35 -27.23 0.49
C HIS A 19 -15.25 -25.88 -0.23
N ILE A 20 -15.18 -24.77 0.50
CA ILE A 20 -15.02 -23.40 -0.02
C ILE A 20 -13.54 -23.08 -0.19
N PHE A 21 -12.73 -23.48 0.79
CA PHE A 21 -11.29 -23.25 0.83
C PHE A 21 -10.56 -24.60 0.78
N PRO A 22 -10.35 -25.16 -0.43
CA PRO A 22 -9.56 -26.37 -0.55
C PRO A 22 -8.13 -26.13 -0.04
N PRO A 23 -7.45 -27.17 0.46
CA PRO A 23 -6.05 -27.05 0.87
C PRO A 23 -5.18 -26.53 -0.28
N VAL A 24 -4.22 -25.66 0.06
CA VAL A 24 -3.22 -25.20 -0.91
C VAL A 24 -2.45 -26.42 -1.45
N PRO A 25 -2.42 -26.65 -2.78
CA PRO A 25 -1.72 -27.81 -3.33
C PRO A 25 -0.20 -27.69 -3.14
N ASP A 26 0.51 -28.81 -3.29
CA ASP A 26 1.98 -28.80 -3.34
C ASP A 26 2.48 -27.82 -4.39
N LYS A 27 3.54 -27.07 -4.09
CA LYS A 27 4.21 -26.13 -5.00
C LYS A 27 4.53 -26.76 -6.36
N ARG A 28 4.84 -28.06 -6.41
CA ARG A 28 5.09 -28.82 -7.65
C ARG A 28 3.87 -28.93 -8.57
N LYS A 29 2.66 -28.81 -8.01
CA LYS A 29 1.38 -28.85 -8.73
C LYS A 29 0.87 -27.46 -9.12
N TRP A 30 1.57 -26.39 -8.72
CA TRP A 30 1.16 -25.03 -9.08
C TRP A 30 1.35 -24.85 -10.58
N SER A 31 0.35 -24.27 -11.24
CA SER A 31 0.49 -23.87 -12.63
C SER A 31 1.67 -22.91 -12.77
N SER A 32 2.49 -23.08 -13.80
CA SER A 32 3.56 -22.12 -14.10
C SER A 32 2.91 -20.76 -14.37
N VAL A 33 3.10 -19.82 -13.45
CA VAL A 33 2.62 -18.45 -13.65
C VAL A 33 3.52 -17.83 -14.72
N SER A 34 2.97 -17.68 -15.92
CA SER A 34 3.60 -16.89 -16.97
C SER A 34 3.93 -15.49 -16.42
N PRO A 35 5.17 -14.98 -16.59
CA PRO A 35 5.51 -13.60 -16.23
C PRO A 35 4.88 -12.57 -17.19
N ALA A 36 3.98 -12.99 -18.10
CA ALA A 36 3.08 -12.06 -18.76
C ALA A 36 2.44 -11.14 -17.71
N PRO A 37 2.23 -9.85 -18.01
CA PRO A 37 1.77 -8.93 -17.02
C PRO A 37 0.31 -9.26 -16.75
N PHE A 38 0.06 -10.13 -15.79
CA PHE A 38 -1.16 -10.10 -14.99
C PHE A 38 -1.14 -8.72 -14.33
N LYS A 39 -1.60 -7.71 -15.07
CA LYS A 39 -1.88 -6.40 -14.51
C LYS A 39 -3.01 -6.64 -13.54
N LEU A 40 -2.65 -6.83 -12.28
CA LEU A 40 -3.57 -6.72 -11.17
C LEU A 40 -4.07 -5.29 -11.20
N LEU A 41 -5.14 -5.05 -11.95
CA LEU A 41 -5.80 -3.77 -11.99
C LEU A 41 -6.58 -3.65 -10.69
N PRO A 42 -6.39 -2.57 -9.92
CA PRO A 42 -7.24 -2.33 -8.78
C PRO A 42 -8.68 -2.17 -9.29
N ASP A 43 -9.63 -2.72 -8.53
CA ASP A 43 -11.04 -2.50 -8.79
C ASP A 43 -11.32 -0.99 -8.68
N ARG A 44 -11.77 -0.40 -9.79
CA ARG A 44 -12.01 1.04 -9.90
C ARG A 44 -13.11 1.52 -8.95
N GLU A 45 -14.06 0.65 -8.61
CA GLU A 45 -15.15 0.98 -7.67
C GLU A 45 -14.68 0.93 -6.21
N LEU A 46 -13.65 0.12 -5.92
CA LEU A 46 -12.99 0.05 -4.62
C LEU A 46 -11.80 1.02 -4.51
N CYS A 47 -11.38 1.64 -5.61
CA CYS A 47 -10.36 2.67 -5.60
C CYS A 47 -10.84 3.83 -4.72
N ARG A 48 -9.96 4.30 -3.84
CA ARG A 48 -10.20 5.53 -3.09
C ARG A 48 -10.51 6.65 -4.09
N LYS A 49 -11.65 7.31 -3.93
CA LYS A 49 -11.98 8.52 -4.67
C LYS A 49 -10.80 9.49 -4.55
N PRO A 50 -10.41 10.19 -5.63
CA PRO A 50 -9.30 11.13 -5.60
C PRO A 50 -9.72 12.42 -4.86
N ASN A 51 -10.08 12.30 -3.59
CA ASN A 51 -10.42 13.42 -2.72
C ASN A 51 -9.16 14.17 -2.23
N GLY A 52 -8.03 13.95 -2.90
CA GLY A 52 -6.73 14.46 -2.50
C GLY A 52 -6.27 13.91 -1.14
N ARG A 53 -5.12 14.40 -0.69
CA ARG A 53 -4.70 14.24 0.70
C ARG A 53 -5.53 15.23 1.53
N PRO A 54 -6.20 14.82 2.60
CA PRO A 54 -6.84 15.77 3.50
C PRO A 54 -5.81 16.79 3.98
N TYR A 55 -6.24 18.05 4.13
CA TYR A 55 -5.37 19.09 4.66
C TYR A 55 -4.86 18.67 6.03
N SER A 56 -3.54 18.73 6.22
CA SER A 56 -2.95 18.48 7.53
C SER A 56 -3.45 19.55 8.49
N SER A 57 -4.27 19.17 9.47
CA SER A 57 -4.65 20.05 10.59
C SER A 57 -3.53 20.22 11.61
N ARG A 58 -2.43 19.47 11.46
CA ARG A 58 -1.28 19.56 12.35
C ARG A 58 -0.58 20.91 12.18
N ILE A 59 -0.53 21.68 13.26
CA ILE A 59 0.30 22.87 13.38
C ILE A 59 1.77 22.42 13.49
N CYS A 60 2.65 22.91 12.62
CA CYS A 60 4.08 22.66 12.72
C CYS A 60 4.64 23.35 13.98
N ASN A 61 5.49 22.64 14.73
CA ASN A 61 6.20 23.21 15.88
C ASN A 61 7.63 23.63 15.48
N ASN A 62 8.39 24.15 16.45
CA ASN A 62 9.75 24.64 16.19
C ASN A 62 10.71 23.55 15.70
N MET A 63 10.58 22.30 16.17
CA MET A 63 11.42 21.19 15.69
C MET A 63 11.14 20.89 14.21
N ASP A 64 9.88 20.93 13.78
CA ASP A 64 9.50 20.74 12.38
C ASP A 64 10.06 21.84 11.47
N ILE A 65 10.09 23.07 11.98
CA ILE A 65 10.63 24.23 11.27
C ILE A 65 12.14 24.12 11.14
N GLU A 66 12.84 23.79 12.23
CA GLU A 66 14.29 23.58 12.22
C GLU A 66 14.70 22.45 11.28
N GLU A 67 14.02 21.30 11.35
CA GLU A 67 14.28 20.16 10.45
C GLU A 67 14.10 20.55 8.98
N THR A 68 13.03 21.27 8.65
CA THR A 68 12.75 21.70 7.28
C THR A 68 13.70 22.80 6.79
N THR A 69 14.17 23.66 7.69
CA THR A 69 15.04 24.81 7.37
C THR A 69 16.49 24.39 7.21
N ASN A 70 16.94 23.42 8.01
CA ASN A 70 18.30 22.88 7.96
C ASN A 70 18.51 21.91 6.77
N GLN A 71 17.43 21.43 6.16
CA GLN A 71 17.49 20.65 4.93
C GLN A 71 17.56 21.58 3.71
N GLN A 72 18.67 21.55 2.97
CA GLN A 72 18.74 22.17 1.66
C GLN A 72 17.70 21.52 0.74
N LYS A 73 16.62 22.25 0.43
CA LYS A 73 15.58 21.77 -0.47
C LYS A 73 16.18 21.58 -1.86
N LEU A 74 16.23 20.33 -2.29
CA LEU A 74 16.65 19.96 -3.63
C LEU A 74 15.47 20.03 -4.59
N CYS A 75 15.73 20.43 -5.83
CA CYS A 75 14.76 20.34 -6.90
C CYS A 75 14.26 18.91 -7.03
N GLY A 76 12.94 18.70 -7.03
CA GLY A 76 12.36 17.36 -7.15
C GLY A 76 12.59 16.70 -8.51
N TRP A 77 13.01 17.46 -9.52
CA TRP A 77 13.31 16.97 -10.87
C TRP A 77 14.80 16.61 -11.03
N CYS A 78 15.69 17.59 -10.91
CA CYS A 78 17.13 17.40 -11.17
C CYS A 78 17.99 17.21 -9.91
N ARG A 79 17.38 17.21 -8.72
CA ARG A 79 18.07 17.04 -7.42
C ARG A 79 19.12 18.11 -7.09
N ASN A 80 19.21 19.20 -7.84
CA ASN A 80 20.10 20.32 -7.54
C ASN A 80 19.41 21.34 -6.60
N SER A 81 20.20 22.01 -5.77
CA SER A 81 19.73 23.09 -4.90
C SER A 81 19.51 24.41 -5.67
N GLY A 82 18.94 25.41 -5.01
CA GLY A 82 18.78 26.77 -5.55
C GLY A 82 17.52 27.02 -6.38
N HIS A 83 16.72 25.99 -6.68
CA HIS A 83 15.46 26.15 -7.40
C HIS A 83 14.44 25.06 -7.05
N THR A 84 13.16 25.35 -7.29
CA THR A 84 12.06 24.38 -7.09
C THR A 84 11.82 23.55 -8.34
N SER A 85 11.10 22.43 -8.22
CA SER A 85 10.70 21.63 -9.39
C SER A 85 9.92 22.45 -10.45
N ARG A 86 9.19 23.49 -10.04
CA ARG A 86 8.42 24.34 -10.97
C ARG A 86 9.31 25.22 -11.84
N SER A 87 10.43 25.67 -11.29
CA SER A 87 11.41 26.56 -11.92
C SER A 87 12.66 25.82 -12.39
N CYS A 88 12.56 24.50 -12.61
CA CYS A 88 13.70 23.70 -13.00
C CYS A 88 14.05 23.95 -14.48
N PRO A 89 15.29 24.38 -14.81
CA PRO A 89 15.70 24.61 -16.19
C PRO A 89 15.65 23.32 -17.02
N ASN A 90 15.87 22.17 -16.39
CA ASN A 90 15.82 20.85 -17.03
C ASN A 90 14.39 20.32 -17.22
N ARG A 91 13.35 21.11 -16.91
CA ARG A 91 11.95 20.68 -17.03
C ARG A 91 11.39 20.80 -18.46
N ASN A 92 11.96 21.70 -19.26
CA ASN A 92 11.55 21.94 -20.66
C ASN A 92 12.64 21.50 -21.66
N GLY A 93 13.59 20.66 -21.22
CA GLY A 93 14.60 20.02 -22.07
C GLY A 93 14.17 18.61 -22.47
#